data_AF-A0AA39RU40-F1
#
_entry.id   AF-A0AA39RU40-F1
#
_cell.length_a   1.000
_cell.length_b   1.000
_cell.length_c   1.000
_cell.angle_alpha   90.00
_cell.angle_beta   90.00
_cell.angle_gamma   90.00
#
_symmetry.space_group_name_H-M   'P 1'
#
loop_
_entity.id
_entity.type
_entity.pdbx_description
1 polymer ?
#
loop_
_entity_poly.entity_id
_entity_poly.type
_entity_poly.pdbx_seq_one_letter_code
_entity_poly.pdbx_strand_id
1 'polypeptide(L)'
;MRPDEMWFRVGERAIRFGKEEFLLVTGLRFEPMLVSVHSLPKATQGSVYHRYFGGSPTPLKDILGRLNRDEFDEAEDVIKLGYVYFLSHVMLGREYRWKVPDWIWGLVEDITAFEAFPWGYHSVTEMSSYMISLQ
;
A
#
# COMPACT_ATOMS: atom_id res chain seq x y z
N MET A 1 18.80 -20.92 2.14
CA MET A 1 18.38 -19.57 1.72
C MET A 1 17.98 -18.81 2.96
N ARG A 2 18.35 -17.52 3.07
CA ARG A 2 17.79 -16.69 4.13
C ARG A 2 16.33 -16.38 3.81
N PRO A 3 15.42 -16.31 4.79
CA PRO A 3 13.99 -16.13 4.56
C PRO A 3 13.60 -14.76 3.96
N ASP A 4 14.54 -13.82 3.85
CA ASP A 4 14.37 -12.45 3.36
C ASP A 4 15.03 -12.20 1.99
N GLU A 5 15.45 -13.27 1.30
CA GLU A 5 16.12 -13.18 0.00
C GLU A 5 15.31 -13.89 -1.09
N MET A 6 15.13 -13.18 -2.20
CA MET A 6 14.51 -13.69 -3.41
C MET A 6 15.58 -13.86 -4.48
N TRP A 7 15.46 -14.92 -5.28
CA TRP A 7 16.42 -15.23 -6.33
C TRP A 7 15.71 -15.35 -7.65
N PHE A 8 16.11 -14.53 -8.61
CA PHE A 8 15.54 -14.46 -9.95
C PHE A 8 16.56 -14.92 -10.98
N ARG A 9 16.13 -15.72 -11.95
CA ARG A 9 16.95 -15.99 -13.13
C ARG A 9 16.72 -14.89 -14.17
N VAL A 10 17.78 -14.16 -14.48
CA VAL A 10 17.81 -13.16 -15.55
C VAL A 10 18.87 -13.59 -16.55
N GLY A 11 18.42 -14.16 -17.67
CA GLY A 11 19.28 -14.89 -18.61
C GLY A 11 19.93 -16.11 -17.95
N GLU A 12 21.26 -16.16 -17.98
CA GLU A 12 22.05 -17.24 -17.34
C GLU A 12 22.49 -16.91 -15.91
N ARG A 13 22.13 -15.73 -15.38
CA ARG A 13 22.54 -15.30 -14.04
C ARG A 13 21.41 -15.46 -13.04
N ALA A 14 21.76 -15.91 -11.83
CA ALA A 14 20.89 -15.83 -10.67
C ALA A 14 21.16 -14.50 -9.94
N ILE A 15 20.15 -13.65 -9.84
CA ILE A 15 20.21 -12.36 -9.19
C ILE A 15 19.46 -12.45 -7.87
N ARG A 16 20.12 -12.01 -6.79
CA ARG A 16 19.52 -11.87 -5.47
C ARG A 16 18.84 -10.51 -5.37
N PHE A 17 17.63 -10.49 -4.82
CA PHE A 17 16.94 -9.29 -4.38
C PHE A 17 16.32 -9.58 -3.02
N GLY A 18 16.76 -8.86 -2.00
CA GLY A 18 16.21 -8.95 -0.66
C GLY A 18 15.88 -7.57 -0.12
N LYS A 19 15.79 -7.51 1.21
CA LYS A 19 15.50 -6.29 1.94
C LYS A 19 16.44 -5.13 1.59
N GLU A 20 17.74 -5.37 1.48
CA GLU A 20 18.73 -4.30 1.20
C GLU A 20 18.50 -3.67 -0.18
N GLU A 21 18.30 -4.49 -1.22
CA GLU A 21 17.99 -4.01 -2.56
C GLU A 21 16.66 -3.26 -2.62
N PHE A 22 15.63 -3.76 -1.90
CA PHE A 22 14.35 -3.09 -1.80
C PHE A 22 14.48 -1.68 -1.19
N LEU A 23 15.24 -1.54 -0.11
CA LEU A 23 15.47 -0.25 0.53
C LEU A 23 16.27 0.70 -0.34
N LEU A 24 17.28 0.18 -1.04
CA LEU A 24 18.08 0.97 -1.96
C LEU A 24 17.23 1.55 -3.11
N VAL A 25 16.31 0.75 -3.66
CA VAL A 25 15.47 1.18 -4.79
C VAL A 25 14.34 2.12 -4.35
N THR A 26 13.70 1.84 -3.22
CA THR A 26 12.49 2.56 -2.82
C THR A 26 12.76 3.80 -1.98
N GLY A 27 13.90 3.85 -1.28
CA GLY A 27 14.23 4.94 -0.34
C GLY A 27 13.27 5.07 0.84
N LEU A 28 12.38 4.09 1.06
CA LEU A 28 11.36 4.14 2.08
C LEU A 28 11.94 3.94 3.48
N ARG A 29 11.29 4.56 4.46
CA ARG A 29 11.61 4.35 5.87
C ARG A 29 11.38 2.90 6.26
N PHE A 30 12.41 2.31 6.86
CA PHE A 30 12.39 0.96 7.40
C PHE A 30 12.58 0.99 8.91
N GLU A 31 11.54 1.44 9.59
CA GLU A 31 11.45 1.32 11.04
C GLU A 31 10.54 0.13 11.36
N PRO A 32 10.92 -0.76 12.31
CA PRO A 32 10.05 -1.85 12.73
C PRO A 32 8.68 -1.31 13.12
N MET A 33 7.61 -1.97 12.65
CA MET A 33 6.26 -1.57 12.98
C MET A 33 6.00 -1.84 14.47
N LEU A 34 6.00 -0.78 15.29
CA LEU A 34 5.79 -0.88 16.74
C LEU A 34 4.33 -1.09 17.14
N VAL A 35 3.40 -0.92 16.19
CA VAL A 35 1.95 -0.89 16.41
C VAL A 35 1.27 -1.79 15.38
N SER A 36 0.30 -2.61 15.80
CA SER A 36 -0.43 -3.50 14.89
C SER A 36 -1.31 -2.71 13.91
N VAL A 37 -1.49 -3.21 12.67
CA VAL A 37 -2.43 -2.61 11.71
C VAL A 37 -3.87 -2.60 12.24
N HIS A 38 -4.20 -3.52 13.16
CA HIS A 38 -5.51 -3.60 13.81
C HIS A 38 -5.77 -2.47 14.81
N SER A 39 -4.72 -1.80 15.29
CA SER A 39 -4.82 -0.63 16.17
C SER A 39 -4.81 0.71 15.41
N LEU A 40 -4.67 0.67 14.08
CA LEU A 40 -4.75 1.89 13.27
C LEU A 40 -6.19 2.42 13.21
N PRO A 41 -6.36 3.74 13.01
CA PRO A 41 -7.67 4.33 12.83
C PRO A 41 -8.44 3.62 11.71
N LYS A 42 -9.76 3.50 11.90
CA LYS A 42 -10.68 3.09 10.85
C LYS A 42 -11.30 4.33 10.23
N ALA A 43 -11.63 4.25 8.95
CA ALA A 43 -12.43 5.27 8.30
C ALA A 43 -13.78 5.45 9.02
N THR A 44 -14.17 6.70 9.23
CA THR A 44 -15.42 7.09 9.88
C THR A 44 -16.34 7.80 8.90
N GLN A 45 -17.61 8.02 9.30
CA GLN A 45 -18.54 8.81 8.50
C GLN A 45 -17.94 10.19 8.17
N GLY A 46 -18.00 10.58 6.90
CA GLY A 46 -17.39 11.81 6.38
C GLY A 46 -15.99 11.63 5.77
N SER A 47 -15.32 10.50 6.00
CA SER A 47 -14.04 10.19 5.34
C SER A 47 -14.16 10.15 3.81
N VAL A 48 -13.03 10.25 3.12
CA VAL A 48 -12.94 10.08 1.66
C VAL A 48 -13.54 8.73 1.22
N TYR A 49 -13.33 7.68 2.03
CA TYR A 49 -13.87 6.36 1.77
C TYR A 49 -15.40 6.32 1.84
N HIS A 50 -15.98 6.97 2.85
CA HIS A 50 -17.43 7.03 3.00
C HIS A 50 -18.09 7.95 1.96
N ARG A 51 -17.50 9.11 1.66
CA ARG A 51 -18.08 10.07 0.71
C ARG A 51 -18.13 9.54 -0.71
N TYR A 52 -17.06 8.90 -1.18
CA TYR A 52 -16.98 8.46 -2.59
C TYR A 52 -17.36 7.00 -2.82
N PHE A 53 -17.31 6.16 -1.79
CA PHE A 53 -17.56 4.73 -1.93
C PHE A 53 -18.56 4.16 -0.91
N GLY A 54 -19.21 5.02 -0.11
CA GLY A 54 -20.21 4.60 0.87
C GLY A 54 -19.66 3.69 1.97
N GLY A 55 -18.33 3.62 2.15
CA GLY A 55 -17.69 2.68 3.07
C GLY A 55 -17.78 1.21 2.64
N SER A 56 -18.07 0.95 1.36
CA SER A 56 -18.20 -0.40 0.82
C SER A 56 -16.85 -0.93 0.32
N PRO A 57 -16.56 -2.25 0.42
CA PRO A 57 -15.28 -2.81 0.00
C PRO A 57 -14.91 -2.43 -1.44
N THR A 58 -13.89 -1.57 -1.57
CA THR A 58 -13.60 -0.87 -2.83
C THR A 58 -12.36 -1.44 -3.50
N PRO A 59 -12.47 -1.96 -4.74
CA PRO A 59 -11.33 -2.41 -5.53
C PRO A 59 -10.55 -1.24 -6.13
N LEU A 60 -9.25 -1.44 -6.38
CA LEU A 60 -8.37 -0.39 -6.91
C LEU A 60 -8.82 0.22 -8.23
N LYS A 61 -9.45 -0.57 -9.12
CA LYS A 61 -10.03 -0.04 -10.37
C LYS A 61 -11.06 1.06 -10.15
N ASP A 62 -11.81 1.02 -9.05
CA ASP A 62 -12.88 1.97 -8.78
C ASP A 62 -12.27 3.29 -8.24
N ILE A 63 -11.15 3.20 -7.52
CA ILE A 63 -10.35 4.36 -7.11
C ILE A 63 -9.76 5.05 -8.34
N LEU A 64 -9.14 4.30 -9.24
CA LEU A 64 -8.60 4.84 -10.50
C LEU A 64 -9.72 5.46 -11.35
N GLY A 65 -10.87 4.78 -11.43
CA GLY A 65 -12.06 5.30 -12.10
C GLY A 65 -12.55 6.61 -11.49
N ARG A 66 -12.44 6.79 -10.18
CA ARG A 66 -12.78 8.05 -9.50
C ARG A 66 -11.76 9.15 -9.79
N LEU A 67 -10.46 8.85 -9.68
CA LEU A 67 -9.38 9.79 -10.02
C LEU A 67 -9.50 10.31 -11.45
N ASN A 68 -9.86 9.43 -12.40
CA ASN A 68 -10.01 9.81 -13.81
C ASN A 68 -11.23 10.70 -14.11
N ARG A 69 -12.23 10.74 -13.23
CA ARG A 69 -13.38 11.64 -13.40
C ARG A 69 -13.06 13.06 -12.96
N ASP A 70 -12.07 13.23 -12.08
CA ASP A 70 -11.64 14.53 -11.54
C ASP A 70 -12.79 15.35 -10.90
N GLU A 71 -13.77 14.64 -10.34
CA GLU A 71 -14.91 15.21 -9.63
C GLU A 71 -14.71 14.98 -8.13
N PHE A 72 -14.23 15.99 -7.42
CA PHE A 72 -13.97 15.95 -5.98
C PHE A 72 -14.58 17.15 -5.29
N ASP A 73 -15.13 16.93 -4.10
CA ASP A 73 -15.67 17.99 -3.25
C ASP A 73 -14.54 18.87 -2.72
N GLU A 74 -13.39 18.26 -2.36
CA GLU A 74 -12.23 18.93 -1.78
C GLU A 74 -10.94 18.54 -2.52
N ALA A 75 -10.03 19.50 -2.71
CA ALA A 75 -8.73 19.24 -3.33
C ALA A 75 -7.86 18.26 -2.52
N GLU A 76 -8.07 18.16 -1.21
CA GLU A 76 -7.36 17.19 -0.38
C GLU A 76 -7.81 15.74 -0.68
N ASP A 77 -9.03 15.54 -1.17
CA ASP A 77 -9.57 14.20 -1.42
C ASP A 77 -8.86 13.50 -2.58
N VAL A 78 -8.54 14.24 -3.65
CA VAL A 78 -7.79 13.68 -4.78
C VAL A 78 -6.40 13.25 -4.33
N ILE A 79 -5.79 14.00 -3.41
CA ILE A 79 -4.49 13.68 -2.81
C ILE A 79 -4.61 12.38 -2.02
N LYS A 80 -5.59 12.28 -1.10
CA LYS A 80 -5.83 11.07 -0.28
C LYS A 80 -6.06 9.84 -1.16
N LEU A 81 -6.91 9.92 -2.18
CA LEU A 81 -7.11 8.80 -3.11
C LEU A 81 -5.86 8.46 -3.92
N GLY A 82 -5.07 9.47 -4.30
CA GLY A 82 -3.77 9.31 -4.94
C GLY A 82 -2.81 8.51 -4.07
N TYR A 83 -2.69 8.82 -2.77
CA TYR A 83 -1.88 8.06 -1.82
C TYR A 83 -2.35 6.60 -1.71
N VAL A 84 -3.66 6.37 -1.54
CA VAL A 84 -4.22 5.00 -1.46
C VAL A 84 -3.91 4.20 -2.73
N TYR A 85 -4.11 4.80 -3.90
CA TYR A 85 -3.86 4.16 -5.19
C TYR A 85 -2.38 3.87 -5.39
N PHE A 86 -1.51 4.86 -5.20
CA PHE A 86 -0.07 4.74 -5.38
C PHE A 86 0.51 3.67 -4.44
N LEU A 87 0.18 3.74 -3.14
CA LEU A 87 0.60 2.73 -2.18
C LEU A 87 0.16 1.33 -2.61
N SER A 88 -1.13 1.16 -2.86
CA SER A 88 -1.68 -0.18 -3.07
C SER A 88 -1.21 -0.78 -4.39
N HIS A 89 -1.25 0.00 -5.48
CA HIS A 89 -0.92 -0.51 -6.81
C HIS A 89 0.59 -0.54 -7.07
N VAL A 90 1.31 0.53 -6.74
CA VAL A 90 2.73 0.67 -7.07
C VAL A 90 3.61 0.06 -6.00
N MET A 91 3.40 0.39 -4.72
CA MET A 91 4.31 -0.04 -3.65
C MET A 91 4.04 -1.48 -3.20
N LEU A 92 2.76 -1.84 -3.06
CA LEU A 92 2.34 -3.19 -2.64
C LEU A 92 2.06 -4.14 -3.82
N GLY A 93 2.17 -3.65 -5.07
CA GLY A 93 1.99 -4.46 -6.28
C GLY A 93 0.60 -5.09 -6.41
N ARG A 94 -0.45 -4.49 -5.81
CA ARG A 94 -1.78 -5.07 -5.81
C ARG A 94 -2.44 -4.95 -7.19
N GLU A 95 -3.15 -6.01 -7.58
CA GLU A 95 -3.95 -6.01 -8.79
C GLU A 95 -5.21 -5.14 -8.66
N TYR A 96 -5.71 -4.64 -9.80
CA TYR A 96 -6.88 -3.76 -9.86
C TYR A 96 -8.16 -4.28 -9.20
N ARG A 97 -8.31 -5.62 -9.07
CA ARG A 97 -9.48 -6.26 -8.45
C ARG A 97 -9.35 -6.33 -6.93
N TRP A 98 -8.16 -6.10 -6.39
CA TRP A 98 -7.88 -6.20 -4.98
C TRP A 98 -8.55 -5.05 -4.22
N LYS A 99 -9.18 -5.39 -3.09
CA LYS A 99 -9.94 -4.47 -2.26
C LYS A 99 -9.04 -3.83 -1.22
N VAL A 100 -9.04 -2.50 -1.14
CA VAL A 100 -8.23 -1.77 -0.17
C VAL A 100 -8.74 -2.07 1.26
N PRO A 101 -7.87 -2.42 2.23
CA PRO A 101 -8.27 -2.72 3.60
C PRO A 101 -8.69 -1.44 4.34
N ASP A 102 -9.66 -1.59 5.24
CA ASP A 102 -10.24 -0.49 6.02
C ASP A 102 -9.22 0.34 6.81
N TRP A 103 -8.11 -0.26 7.25
CA TRP A 103 -7.09 0.47 8.00
C TRP A 103 -6.30 1.45 7.13
N ILE A 104 -6.15 1.18 5.82
CA ILE A 104 -5.51 2.13 4.88
C ILE A 104 -6.43 3.34 4.69
N TRP A 105 -7.74 3.10 4.59
CA TRP A 105 -8.75 4.15 4.50
C TRP A 105 -8.79 5.04 5.74
N GLY A 106 -8.62 4.47 6.93
CA GLY A 106 -8.54 5.27 8.15
C GLY A 106 -7.22 6.01 8.31
N LEU A 107 -6.11 5.41 7.90
CA LEU A 107 -4.79 6.03 8.00
C LEU A 107 -4.63 7.22 7.05
N VAL A 108 -5.20 7.16 5.84
CA VAL A 108 -5.05 8.24 4.84
C VAL A 108 -5.81 9.53 5.17
N GLU A 109 -6.74 9.48 6.14
CA GLU A 109 -7.40 10.69 6.61
C GLU A 109 -6.44 11.67 7.30
N ASP A 110 -5.32 11.17 7.83
CA ASP A 110 -4.19 11.96 8.31
C ASP A 110 -2.97 11.65 7.43
N ILE A 111 -2.73 12.51 6.43
CA ILE A 111 -1.61 12.34 5.48
C ILE A 111 -0.26 12.35 6.22
N THR A 112 -0.12 13.11 7.31
CA THR A 112 1.13 13.15 8.07
C THR A 112 1.39 11.80 8.75
N ALA A 113 0.36 11.21 9.36
CA ALA A 113 0.43 9.87 9.93
C ALA A 113 0.67 8.80 8.85
N PHE A 114 0.03 8.96 7.68
CA PHE A 114 0.24 8.07 6.54
C PHE A 114 1.69 8.10 6.04
N GLU A 115 2.29 9.28 5.85
CA GLU A 115 3.69 9.39 5.41
C GLU A 115 4.70 8.95 6.47
N ALA A 116 4.37 9.12 7.76
CA ALA A 116 5.19 8.64 8.87
C ALA A 116 5.11 7.11 9.04
N PHE A 117 4.10 6.46 8.49
CA PHE A 117 3.93 5.01 8.59
C PHE A 117 5.12 4.28 7.91
N PRO A 118 5.65 3.18 8.51
CA PRO A 118 6.81 2.48 7.99
C PRO A 118 6.47 1.60 6.77
N TRP A 119 6.06 2.22 5.67
CA TRP A 119 5.67 1.53 4.43
C TRP A 119 6.77 0.61 3.89
N GLY A 120 8.04 0.96 4.08
CA GLY A 120 9.15 0.10 3.69
C GLY A 120 9.17 -1.23 4.45
N TYR A 121 8.95 -1.19 5.76
CA TYR A 121 8.84 -2.40 6.58
C TYR A 121 7.63 -3.24 6.21
N HIS A 122 6.46 -2.60 6.07
CA HIS A 122 5.22 -3.28 5.72
C HIS A 122 5.30 -3.95 4.34
N SER A 123 5.78 -3.23 3.32
CA SER A 123 5.86 -3.74 1.94
C SER A 123 6.81 -4.92 1.79
N VAL A 124 7.99 -4.87 2.42
CA VAL A 124 8.94 -6.00 2.41
C VAL A 124 8.35 -7.22 3.09
N THR A 125 7.67 -7.03 4.22
CA THR A 125 7.07 -8.14 4.99
C THR A 125 5.94 -8.82 4.20
N GLU A 126 5.08 -8.01 3.55
CA GLU A 126 4.03 -8.52 2.67
C GLU A 126 4.66 -9.29 1.49
N MET A 127 5.63 -8.69 0.79
CA MET A 127 6.31 -9.31 -0.34
C MET A 127 6.91 -10.68 0.01
N SER A 128 7.62 -10.78 1.14
CA SER A 128 8.17 -12.05 1.64
C SER A 128 7.07 -13.08 1.93
N SER A 129 5.95 -12.65 2.51
CA SER A 129 4.81 -13.53 2.83
C SER A 129 4.14 -14.11 1.58
N TYR A 130 3.90 -13.27 0.55
CA TYR A 130 3.33 -13.72 -0.72
C TYR A 130 4.22 -14.76 -1.40
N MET A 131 5.53 -14.61 -1.32
CA MET A 131 6.44 -15.50 -2.01
C MET A 131 6.67 -16.84 -1.32
N ILE A 132 6.59 -16.89 0.01
CA ILE A 132 6.54 -18.17 0.74
C ILE A 132 5.31 -18.98 0.30
N SER A 133 4.17 -18.32 0.01
CA SER A 133 2.95 -19.02 -0.41
C SER A 133 2.98 -19.61 -1.83
N LEU A 134 4.00 -19.28 -2.63
CA LEU A 134 4.17 -19.75 -4.01
C LEU A 134 5.22 -20.87 -4.16
N GLN A 135 5.85 -21.30 -3.05
CA GLN A 135 6.82 -22.41 -2.98
C GLN A 135 6.18 -23.66 -2.38
#